data_AF-A0A9P0M894-F1
#
_entry.id   AF-A0A9P0M894-F1
#
_cell.length_a   1.000
_cell.length_b   1.000
_cell.length_c   1.000
_cell.angle_alpha   90.00
_cell.angle_beta   90.00
_cell.angle_gamma   90.00
#
_symmetry.space_group_name_H-M   'P 1'
#
loop_
_entity.id
_entity.type
_entity.pdbx_description
1 polymer ?
#
loop_
_entity_poly.entity_id
_entity_poly.type
_entity_poly.pdbx_seq_one_letter_code
_entity_poly.pdbx_strand_id
1 'polypeptide(L)' 'MAVLKGWRYAALIGGLFGAIAITVYPIIIDPMLNPDKYKRVQEVAKAQMKQYDPHERRTS' A
#
# COMPACT_ATOMS: atom_id res chain seq x y z
N MET A 1 39.74 -0.10 12.44
CA MET A 1 38.41 -0.40 11.86
C MET A 1 37.34 0.20 12.76
N ALA A 2 36.42 1.02 12.21
CA ALA A 2 35.32 1.57 12.97
C ALA A 2 34.22 0.51 13.12
N VAL A 3 34.23 -0.22 14.24
CA VAL A 3 33.20 -1.22 14.53
C VAL A 3 31.98 -0.48 15.10
N LEU A 4 30.91 -0.39 14.33
CA LEU A 4 29.63 0.09 14.84
C LEU A 4 29.04 -0.97 15.78
N LYS A 5 29.21 -0.75 17.08
CA LYS A 5 28.71 -1.64 18.14
C LYS A 5 27.77 -0.89 19.08
N GLY A 6 26.68 -1.54 19.49
CA GLY A 6 25.70 -0.99 20.43
C GLY A 6 24.87 0.15 19.85
N TRP A 7 24.69 1.22 20.63
CA TRP A 7 23.75 2.31 20.32
C TRP A 7 24.01 2.99 18.98
N ARG A 8 25.26 3.12 18.54
CA ARG A 8 25.60 3.79 17.27
C ARG A 8 25.08 3.02 16.06
N TYR A 9 25.04 1.68 16.15
CA TYR A 9 24.44 0.84 15.13
C TYR A 9 22.91 0.95 15.13
N ALA A 10 22.30 0.96 16.32
CA ALA A 10 20.86 1.16 16.46
C ALA A 10 20.42 2.53 15.94
N ALA A 11 21.21 3.59 16.18
CA ALA A 11 20.94 4.93 15.65
C ALA A 11 21.04 4.97 14.12
N LEU A 12 21.99 4.24 13.52
CA LEU A 12 22.15 4.19 12.07
C LEU A 12 21.00 3.43 11.41
N ILE A 13 20.64 2.26 11.94
CA ILE A 13 19.51 1.48 11.44
C ILE A 13 18.19 2.21 11.70
N GLY A 14 18.00 2.78 12.89
CA GLY A 14 16.82 3.57 13.22
C GLY A 14 16.67 4.79 12.31
N GLY A 15 17.76 5.49 11.98
CA GLY A 15 17.75 6.59 11.02
C GLY A 15 17.42 6.14 9.60
N LEU A 16 17.99 5.02 9.16
CA LEU A 16 17.72 4.45 7.82
C LEU A 16 16.25 4.05 7.67
N PHE A 17 15.73 3.23 8.59
CA PHE A 17 14.33 2.79 8.53
C PHE A 17 13.35 3.92 8.86
N GLY A 18 13.75 4.89 9.69
CA GLY A 18 12.97 6.11 9.94
C GLY A 18 12.80 6.96 8.69
N ALA A 19 13.88 7.15 7.91
CA ALA A 19 13.80 7.87 6.63
C ALA A 19 12.91 7.14 5.62
N ILE A 20 13.05 5.82 5.51
CA ILE A 20 12.20 4.99 4.63
C ILE A 20 10.73 5.10 5.08
N ALA A 21 10.45 4.94 6.37
CA ALA A 21 9.11 5.05 6.92
C ALA A 21 8.47 6.41 6.62
N ILE A 22 9.20 7.52 6.75
CA ILE A 22 8.69 8.87 6.42
C ILE A 22 8.31 8.96 4.94
N THR A 23 9.13 8.43 4.04
CA THR A 23 8.83 8.46 2.59
C THR A 23 7.65 7.57 2.20
N VAL A 24 7.46 6.45 2.89
CA VAL A 24 6.38 5.48 2.61
C VAL A 24 5.08 5.83 3.36
N TYR A 25 5.16 6.64 4.42
CA TYR A 25 4.02 7.12 5.21
C TYR A 25 2.89 7.71 4.35
N PRO A 26 3.12 8.66 3.41
CA PRO A 26 2.04 9.18 2.58
C PRO A 26 1.42 8.13 1.66
N ILE A 27 2.19 7.14 1.19
CA ILE A 27 1.69 6.08 0.29
C ILE A 27 0.68 5.17 1.01
N ILE A 28 0.89 4.91 2.31
CA ILE A 28 0.02 4.06 3.12
C ILE A 28 -1.15 4.85 3.72
N ILE A 29 -0.95 6.13 4.04
CA ILE A 29 -1.98 6.95 4.70
C ILE A 29 -2.92 7.65 3.72
N ASP A 30 -2.45 8.04 2.53
CA ASP A 30 -3.30 8.57 1.48
C ASP A 30 -4.52 7.66 1.16
N PRO A 31 -4.36 6.33 0.99
CA PRO A 31 -5.52 5.45 0.79
C PRO A 31 -6.44 5.33 2.01
N MET A 32 -5.91 5.55 3.24
CA MET A 32 -6.71 5.47 4.48
C MET A 32 -7.47 6.77 4.78
N LEU A 33 -6.93 7.94 4.41
CA LEU A 33 -7.58 9.24 4.59
C LEU A 33 -8.59 9.55 3.48
N ASN A 34 -8.39 9.03 2.27
CA ASN A 34 -9.34 9.16 1.15
C ASN A 34 -9.85 7.79 0.65
N PRO A 35 -10.62 7.07 1.48
CA PRO A 35 -11.19 5.79 1.08
C PRO A 35 -12.13 5.91 -0.12
N ASP A 36 -12.69 7.10 -0.40
CA ASP A 36 -13.65 7.32 -1.47
C ASP A 36 -13.06 7.17 -2.88
N LYS A 37 -11.79 7.56 -3.08
CA LYS A 37 -11.12 7.34 -4.38
C LYS A 37 -10.91 5.85 -4.63
N TYR A 38 -10.50 5.09 -3.62
CA TYR A 38 -10.31 3.65 -3.71
C TYR A 38 -11.64 2.89 -3.85
N LYS A 39 -12.71 3.35 -3.19
CA LYS A 39 -14.05 2.79 -3.36
C LYS A 39 -14.53 2.90 -4.80
N ARG A 40 -14.37 4.04 -5.47
CA ARG A 40 -14.74 4.19 -6.89
C ARG A 40 -13.95 3.26 -7.81
N VAL A 41 -12.64 3.12 -7.57
CA VAL A 41 -11.80 2.18 -8.34
C VAL A 41 -12.26 0.74 -8.12
N GLN A 42 -12.59 0.36 -6.88
CA GLN A 42 -13.14 -0.97 -6.58
C GLN A 42 -14.52 -1.19 -7.20
N GLU A 43 -15.40 -0.20 -7.19
CA GLU A 43 -16.74 -0.32 -7.80
C GLU A 43 -16.66 -0.47 -9.32
N VAL A 44 -15.79 0.29 -9.98
CA VAL A 44 -15.54 0.14 -11.42
C VAL A 44 -14.95 -1.24 -11.73
N ALA A 45 -14.00 -1.73 -10.92
CA ALA A 45 -13.43 -3.07 -11.09
C ALA A 45 -14.48 -4.17 -10.90
N LYS A 46 -15.34 -4.05 -9.88
CA LYS A 46 -16.45 -4.99 -9.64
C LYS A 46 -17.47 -4.97 -10.79
N ALA A 47 -17.81 -3.79 -11.30
CA ALA A 47 -18.72 -3.66 -12.44
C ALA A 47 -18.15 -4.32 -13.71
N GLN A 48 -16.85 -4.16 -13.97
CA GLN A 48 -16.16 -4.82 -15.08
C GLN A 48 -16.11 -6.35 -14.93
N MET A 49 -15.85 -6.85 -13.71
CA MET A 49 -15.84 -8.29 -13.44
C MET A 49 -17.23 -8.91 -13.62
N LYS A 50 -18.29 -8.23 -13.19
CA LYS A 50 -19.68 -8.68 -13.42
C LYS A 50 -20.02 -8.72 -14.91
N GLN A 51 -19.52 -7.77 -15.69
CA GLN A 51 -19.77 -7.71 -17.13
C GLN A 51 -18.98 -8.76 -17.93
N TYR A 52 -17.82 -9.18 -17.41
CA TYR A 52 -17.02 -10.26 -17.99
C TYR A 52 -17.41 -11.65 -17.46
N ASP A 53 -18.36 -11.77 -16.52
CA ASP A 53 -18.75 -13.07 -15.97
C ASP A 53 -19.27 -14.01 -17.09
N PRO A 54 -18.47 -15.02 -17.47
CA PRO A 54 -18.83 -15.92 -18.56
C PRO A 54 -19.90 -16.95 -18.13
N HIS A 55 -20.23 -17.02 -16.84
CA HIS A 55 -21.24 -17.93 -16.28
C HIS A 55 -22.66 -17.35 -16.35
N GLU A 56 -22.81 -16.03 -16.26
CA GLU A 56 -24.13 -15.36 -16.36
C GLU A 56 -24.64 -15.27 -17.82
N ARG A 57 -23.73 -15.29 -18.80
CA ARG A 57 -24.04 -15.33 -20.24
C ARG A 57 -24.53 -16.69 -20.76
N ARG A 58 -24.56 -17.73 -19.92
CA ARG A 58 -25.02 -19.08 -20.30
C ARG A 58 -26.42 -19.44 -19.81
N THR A 59 -27.05 -18.60 -18.98
CA THR A 59 -28.34 -18.91 -18.34
C THR A 59 -29.51 -18.05 -18.84
N SER A 60 -29.36 -17.37 -19.99
CA SER A 60 -30.45 -16.64 -20.67
C SER A 60 -30.80 -17.24 -22.01
#